data_AF-A0AAF0QUJ3-F1
#
_entry.id   AF-A0AAF0QUJ3-F1
#
_cell.length_a   1.000
_cell.length_b   1.000
_cell.length_c   1.000
_cell.angle_alpha   90.00
_cell.angle_beta   90.00
_cell.angle_gamma   90.00
#
_symmetry.space_group_name_H-M   'P 1'
#
loop_
_entity.id
_entity.type
_entity.pdbx_description
1 polymer ?
#
loop_
_entity_poly.entity_id
_entity_poly.type
_entity_poly.pdbx_seq_one_letter_code
_entity_poly.pdbx_strand_id
1 'polypeptide(L)'
;MLKKCIGDLSLILPTGSIKMKDNLSYEEVPVQILDRQACRLRTKDVASVKVLWRNQFVEEATWEAEEEMNKRYPHLFESGGNAN
;
A
#
# COMPACT_ATOMS: atom_id res chain seq x y z
N MET A 1 -6.03 40.47 -22.18
CA MET A 1 -5.11 39.99 -23.24
C MET A 1 -4.49 38.68 -22.78
N LEU A 2 -4.88 37.55 -23.39
CA LEU A 2 -4.30 36.25 -23.10
C LEU A 2 -2.95 36.12 -23.81
N LYS A 3 -1.89 35.85 -23.05
CA LYS A 3 -0.58 35.48 -23.59
C LYS A 3 -0.69 34.08 -24.20
N LYS A 4 -0.36 33.95 -25.48
CA LYS A 4 -0.23 32.64 -26.15
C LYS A 4 0.94 31.89 -25.51
N CYS A 5 0.63 30.90 -24.68
CA CYS A 5 1.62 29.91 -24.27
C CYS A 5 1.86 28.97 -25.45
N ILE A 6 3.00 29.12 -26.12
CA ILE A 6 3.52 28.10 -27.02
C ILE A 6 4.18 27.08 -26.09
N GLY A 7 3.41 26.07 -25.68
CA GLY A 7 3.90 25.02 -24.80
C GLY A 7 4.97 24.22 -25.54
N ASP A 8 6.18 24.20 -24.99
CA ASP A 8 7.26 23.38 -25.48
C ASP A 8 6.84 21.91 -25.41
N LEU A 9 6.73 21.25 -26.57
CA LEU A 9 6.44 19.82 -26.71
C LEU A 9 7.54 18.93 -26.10
N SER A 10 8.62 19.52 -25.58
CA SER A 10 9.67 18.84 -24.83
C SER A 10 9.26 18.46 -23.40
N LEU A 11 8.12 18.95 -22.91
CA LEU A 11 7.45 18.47 -21.69
C LEU A 11 6.66 17.17 -21.92
N ILE A 12 6.81 16.53 -23.08
CA ILE A 12 6.43 15.13 -23.22
C ILE A 12 7.41 14.33 -22.37
N LEU A 13 7.06 14.13 -21.09
CA LEU A 13 7.55 13.01 -20.31
C LEU A 13 7.46 11.79 -21.24
N PRO A 14 8.58 11.08 -21.51
CA PRO A 14 8.52 9.86 -22.28
C PRO A 14 7.46 9.03 -21.59
N THR A 15 6.35 8.78 -22.30
CA THR A 15 5.31 7.89 -21.83
C THR A 15 5.92 6.51 -21.97
N GLY A 16 6.91 6.22 -21.13
CA GLY A 16 7.65 4.97 -21.10
C GLY A 16 6.61 3.94 -20.76
N SER A 17 6.12 3.28 -21.81
CA SER A 17 5.12 2.22 -21.82
C SER A 17 4.69 1.86 -20.41
N ILE A 18 3.70 2.59 -19.88
CA ILE A 18 3.03 2.15 -18.66
C ILE A 18 2.42 0.84 -19.11
N LYS A 19 3.04 -0.28 -18.74
CA LYS A 19 2.54 -1.63 -18.97
C LYS A 19 1.31 -1.76 -18.10
N MET A 20 0.21 -1.14 -18.55
CA MET A 20 -1.10 -1.35 -18.00
C MET A 20 -1.39 -2.81 -18.29
N LYS A 21 -1.49 -3.65 -17.24
CA LYS A 21 -2.00 -5.00 -17.44
C LYS A 21 -3.35 -4.85 -18.14
N ASP A 22 -3.61 -5.68 -19.15
CA ASP A 22 -4.83 -5.61 -19.97
C ASP A 22 -6.13 -5.71 -19.14
N ASN A 23 -6.01 -6.17 -17.89
CA ASN A 23 -7.12 -6.31 -16.94
C ASN A 23 -7.40 -5.04 -16.09
N LEU A 24 -6.73 -3.90 -16.33
CA LEU A 24 -6.84 -2.67 -15.51
C LEU A 24 -6.61 -2.90 -13.99
N SER A 25 -6.09 -4.06 -13.60
CA SER A 25 -5.93 -4.44 -12.20
C SER A 25 -4.50 -4.13 -11.77
N TYR A 26 -4.37 -3.42 -10.65
CA TYR A 26 -3.09 -3.23 -10.00
C TYR A 26 -2.87 -4.33 -8.96
N GLU A 27 -1.62 -4.68 -8.73
CA GLU A 27 -1.25 -5.58 -7.64
C GLU A 27 -1.21 -4.73 -6.36
N GLU A 28 -2.03 -5.10 -5.37
CA GLU A 28 -2.03 -4.45 -4.06
C GLU A 28 -0.77 -4.86 -3.32
N VAL A 29 0.20 -3.94 -3.26
CA VAL A 29 1.45 -4.15 -2.55
C VAL A 29 1.31 -3.54 -1.15
N PRO A 30 1.47 -4.30 -0.08
CA PRO A 30 1.41 -3.74 1.27
C PRO A 30 2.67 -2.89 1.51
N VAL A 31 2.48 -1.71 2.07
CA VAL A 31 3.55 -0.72 2.30
C VAL A 31 4.02 -0.79 3.74
N GLN A 32 3.07 -0.79 4.68
CA GLN A 32 3.38 -0.67 6.10
C GLN A 32 2.25 -1.22 6.96
N ILE A 33 2.62 -1.76 8.13
CA ILE A 33 1.68 -2.05 9.22
C ILE A 33 1.51 -0.79 10.06
N LEU A 34 0.29 -0.27 10.11
CA LEU A 34 -0.07 0.94 10.84
C LEU A 34 -0.40 0.68 12.31
N ASP A 35 -0.99 -0.48 12.59
CA ASP A 35 -1.45 -0.84 13.94
C ASP A 35 -1.56 -2.36 14.10
N ARG A 36 -1.59 -2.85 15.35
CA ARG A 36 -1.75 -4.26 15.70
C ARG A 36 -2.76 -4.39 16.84
N GLN A 37 -3.75 -5.27 16.68
CA GLN A 37 -4.79 -5.50 17.66
C GLN A 37 -5.06 -6.98 17.86
N ALA A 38 -5.24 -7.40 19.11
CA ALA A 38 -5.78 -8.72 19.43
C ALA A 38 -7.32 -8.66 19.44
N CYS A 39 -7.93 -9.29 18.45
CA CYS A 39 -9.38 -9.47 18.33
C CYS A 39 -9.80 -10.71 19.13
N ARG A 40 -10.52 -10.48 20.23
CA ARG A 40 -11.14 -11.53 21.05
C ARG A 40 -12.41 -12.03 20.38
N LEU A 41 -12.35 -13.23 19.80
CA LEU A 41 -13.54 -13.96 19.36
C LEU A 41 -14.12 -14.76 20.53
N ARG A 42 -15.36 -15.24 20.38
CA ARG A 42 -16.06 -16.00 21.43
C ARG A 42 -15.29 -17.24 21.92
N THR A 43 -14.40 -17.79 21.10
CA THR A 43 -13.68 -19.04 21.37
C THR A 43 -12.17 -18.91 21.37
N LYS A 44 -11.61 -17.83 20.83
CA LYS A 44 -10.15 -17.64 20.72
C LYS A 44 -9.78 -16.18 20.53
N ASP A 45 -8.54 -15.86 20.86
CA ASP A 45 -7.92 -14.56 20.61
C ASP A 45 -7.16 -14.66 19.29
N VAL A 46 -7.40 -13.73 18.36
CA VAL A 46 -6.77 -13.68 17.03
C VAL A 46 -6.09 -12.33 16.85
N ALA A 47 -4.82 -12.31 16.45
CA ALA A 47 -4.12 -11.07 16.12
C ALA A 47 -4.47 -10.59 14.71
N SER A 48 -4.79 -9.32 14.59
CA SER A 48 -5.05 -8.61 13.35
C SER A 48 -4.14 -7.39 13.25
N VAL A 49 -3.68 -7.08 12.04
CA VAL A 49 -2.82 -5.93 11.76
C VAL A 49 -3.52 -5.01 10.78
N LYS A 50 -3.40 -3.70 11.00
CA LYS A 50 -3.90 -2.70 10.07
C LYS A 50 -2.84 -2.44 9.00
N VAL A 51 -3.17 -2.72 7.75
CA VAL A 51 -2.23 -2.68 6.63
C VAL A 51 -2.54 -1.51 5.72
N LEU A 52 -1.54 -0.66 5.47
CA LEU A 52 -1.58 0.32 4.41
C LEU A 52 -1.12 -0.32 3.10
N TRP A 53 -1.96 -0.23 2.07
CA TRP A 53 -1.63 -0.71 0.74
C TRP A 53 -1.15 0.42 -0.16
N ARG A 54 -0.36 0.06 -1.17
CA ARG A 54 0.16 1.01 -2.16
C ARG A 54 -1.01 1.61 -2.94
N ASN A 55 -0.98 2.92 -3.12
CA ASN A 55 -2.03 3.72 -3.78
C ASN A 55 -3.38 3.75 -3.04
N GLN A 56 -3.44 3.34 -1.77
CA GLN A 56 -4.60 3.57 -0.90
C GLN A 56 -4.30 4.66 0.13
N PHE A 57 -5.33 5.38 0.56
CA PHE A 57 -5.22 6.32 1.66
C PHE A 57 -5.17 5.59 3.01
N VAL A 58 -4.66 6.25 4.05
CA VAL A 58 -4.54 5.67 5.40
C VAL A 58 -5.92 5.34 5.99
N GLU A 59 -6.94 6.10 5.61
CA GLU A 59 -8.34 5.89 5.97
C GLU A 59 -8.91 4.61 5.34
N GLU A 60 -8.36 4.16 4.21
CA GLU A 60 -8.79 2.96 3.47
C GLU A 60 -8.05 1.69 3.90
N ALA A 61 -7.06 1.81 4.79
CA ALA A 61 -6.26 0.69 5.27
C ALA A 61 -7.13 -0.42 5.90
N THR A 62 -6.86 -1.67 5.52
CA THR A 62 -7.65 -2.84 5.91
C THR A 62 -7.08 -3.54 7.13
N TRP A 63 -7.92 -4.32 7.83
CA TRP A 63 -7.48 -5.19 8.92
C TRP A 63 -7.31 -6.61 8.39
N GLU A 64 -6.07 -7.09 8.39
CA GLU A 64 -5.71 -8.43 7.91
C GLU A 64 -5.26 -9.33 9.06
N ALA A 65 -5.34 -10.64 8.87
CA ALA A 65 -4.85 -11.60 9.86
C ALA A 65 -3.32 -11.51 9.97
N GLU A 66 -2.81 -11.32 11.19
CA GLU A 66 -1.37 -11.15 11.42
C GLU A 66 -0.56 -12.34 10.90
N GLU A 67 -1.05 -13.56 11.15
CA GLU A 67 -0.38 -14.79 10.73
C GLU A 67 -0.24 -14.89 9.21
N GLU A 68 -1.26 -14.48 8.45
CA GLU A 68 -1.24 -14.49 6.99
C GLU A 68 -0.28 -13.43 6.46
N MET A 69 -0.33 -12.23 7.02
CA MET A 69 0.57 -11.14 6.64
C MET A 69 2.02 -11.47 6.94
N ASN A 70 2.31 -12.12 8.07
CA ASN A 70 3.67 -12.53 8.42
C ASN A 70 4.19 -13.64 7.50
N LYS A 71 3.32 -14.56 7.05
CA LYS A 71 3.69 -15.60 6.08
C LYS A 71 3.97 -15.03 4.68
N ARG A 72 3.15 -14.09 4.21
CA ARG A 72 3.26 -13.51 2.85
C ARG A 72 4.27 -12.38 2.77
N TYR A 73 4.36 -11.56 3.81
CA TYR A 73 5.13 -10.32 3.84
C TYR A 73 5.92 -10.20 5.16
N PRO A 74 6.83 -11.15 5.46
CA PRO A 74 7.59 -11.16 6.71
C PRO A 74 8.41 -9.88 6.92
N HIS A 75 8.92 -9.29 5.85
CA HIS A 75 9.69 -8.04 5.87
C HIS A 75 8.95 -6.86 6.51
N LEU A 76 7.61 -6.84 6.52
CA LEU A 76 6.82 -5.79 7.17
C LEU A 76 6.88 -5.87 8.70
N PHE A 77 7.22 -7.04 9.24
CA PHE A 77 7.32 -7.30 10.68
C PHE A 77 8.74 -7.12 11.22
N GLU A 78 9.74 -7.12 10.34
CA GLU A 78 11.15 -6.97 10.70
C GLU A 78 11.54 -5.51 11.04
N SER A 79 10.80 -4.52 10.51
CA SER A 79 11.13 -3.09 10.65
C SER A 79 10.85 -2.48 12.03
N GLY A 80 10.35 -3.24 13.01
CA GLY A 80 10.02 -2.76 14.36
C GLY A 80 11.19 -2.80 15.38
N GLY A 81 12.37 -3.25 14.97
CA GLY A 81 13.50 -3.54 15.87
C GLY A 81 14.42 -2.37 16.25
N ASN A 82 14.03 -1.11 16.01
CA ASN A 82 14.92 0.04 16.27
C ASN A 82 14.19 1.14 17.08
N ALA A 83 14.04 0.91 18.39
CA ALA A 83 13.85 1.99 19.35
C ALA A 83 14.72 1.68 20.58
N ASN A 84 15.88 2.35 20.64
CA ASN A 84 16.73 2.47 21.83
C ASN A 84 16.06 3.35 22.88
#